data_AF-A0A8T5TS00-F1
#
_entry.id   AF-A0A8T5TS00-F1
#
_cell.length_a   1.000
_cell.length_b   1.000
_cell.length_c   1.000
_cell.angle_alpha   90.00
_cell.angle_beta   90.00
_cell.angle_gamma   90.00
#
_symmetry.space_group_name_H-M   'P 1'
#
loop_
_entity.id
_entity.type
_entity.pdbx_description
1 polymer ?
#
loop_
_entity_poly.entity_id
_entity_poly.type
_entity_poly.pdbx_seq_one_letter_code
_entity_poly.pdbx_strand_id
1 'polypeptide(L)'
;MTLREKKLFSVFTLIYTSLIFITSLFWELAITGGIGQIAGYFVLIFLGTSLLLSLLYAWIIVSRNRRTWATLKCIGYTNKNINSLITGKILFTTLMGFIIVIEVLFHYTAVIGYLQSAAIPVSLPLTLVGLLPVVLTSLIFILVQMVAIVLANRKILKVRPIIALKKVGE
;
A
#
# COMPACT_ATOMS: atom_id res chain seq x y z
N MET A 1 -14.16 0.87 15.41
CA MET A 1 -13.87 0.75 13.96
C MET A 1 -15.12 0.25 13.26
N THR A 2 -15.67 1.02 12.34
CA THR A 2 -16.89 0.60 11.61
C THR A 2 -16.56 -0.53 10.63
N LEU A 3 -17.52 -1.43 10.34
CA LEU A 3 -17.37 -2.50 9.32
C LEU A 3 -16.89 -1.95 7.96
N ARG A 4 -17.25 -0.69 7.67
CA ARG A 4 -16.92 0.03 6.44
C ARG A 4 -15.43 0.41 6.35
N GLU A 5 -14.83 0.78 7.48
CA GLU A 5 -13.38 1.04 7.56
C GLU A 5 -12.57 -0.26 7.43
N LYS A 6 -13.07 -1.36 7.99
CA LYS A 6 -12.44 -2.69 7.83
C LYS A 6 -12.42 -3.15 6.36
N LYS A 7 -13.54 -2.99 5.63
CA LYS A 7 -13.60 -3.33 4.19
C LYS A 7 -12.62 -2.49 3.37
N LEU A 8 -12.56 -1.18 3.63
CA LEU A 8 -11.62 -0.29 2.94
C LEU A 8 -10.17 -0.69 3.22
N PHE A 9 -9.83 -0.96 4.48
CA PHE A 9 -8.51 -1.45 4.87
C PHE A 9 -8.14 -2.75 4.13
N SER A 10 -9.01 -3.76 4.14
CA SER A 10 -8.76 -5.04 3.49
C SER A 10 -8.57 -4.92 1.97
N VAL A 11 -9.42 -4.15 1.29
CA VAL A 11 -9.33 -3.93 -0.17
C VAL A 11 -8.01 -3.26 -0.55
N PHE A 12 -7.63 -2.19 0.15
CA PHE A 12 -6.36 -1.49 -0.16
C PHE A 12 -5.14 -2.31 0.23
N THR A 13 -5.23 -3.14 1.28
CA THR A 13 -4.16 -4.08 1.63
C THR A 13 -3.95 -5.09 0.52
N LEU A 14 -5.02 -5.67 -0.04
CA LEU A 14 -4.92 -6.58 -1.19
C LEU A 14 -4.31 -5.90 -2.41
N ILE A 15 -4.79 -4.69 -2.76
CA ILE A 15 -4.24 -3.93 -3.90
C ILE A 15 -2.75 -3.65 -3.71
N TYR A 16 -2.32 -3.21 -2.52
CA TYR A 16 -0.91 -2.95 -2.26
C TYR A 16 -0.07 -4.22 -2.23
N THR A 17 -0.60 -5.32 -1.70
CA THR A 17 0.07 -6.64 -1.74
C THR A 17 0.32 -7.04 -3.19
N SER A 18 -0.71 -6.99 -4.05
CA SER A 18 -0.59 -7.32 -5.47
C SER A 18 0.39 -6.39 -6.20
N LEU A 19 0.33 -5.08 -5.92
CA LEU A 19 1.25 -4.11 -6.54
C LEU A 19 2.70 -4.35 -6.12
N ILE A 20 2.97 -4.55 -4.83
CA ILE A 20 4.32 -4.83 -4.33
C ILE A 20 4.84 -6.13 -4.97
N PHE A 21 4.04 -7.19 -4.96
CA PHE A 21 4.40 -8.47 -5.55
C PHE A 21 4.73 -8.34 -7.05
N ILE A 22 3.81 -7.78 -7.84
CA ILE A 22 4.00 -7.63 -9.29
C ILE A 22 5.20 -6.73 -9.59
N THR A 23 5.33 -5.59 -8.91
CA THR A 23 6.47 -4.68 -9.13
C THR A 23 7.79 -5.37 -8.80
N SER A 24 7.85 -6.12 -7.69
CA SER A 24 9.05 -6.87 -7.29
C SER A 24 9.41 -7.99 -8.27
N LEU A 25 8.41 -8.70 -8.82
CA LEU A 25 8.58 -9.74 -9.82
C LEU A 25 9.15 -9.17 -11.12
N PHE A 26 8.57 -8.09 -11.64
CA PHE A 26 9.07 -7.45 -12.87
C PHE A 26 10.45 -6.80 -12.67
N TRP A 27 10.75 -6.34 -11.46
CA TRP A 27 12.09 -5.87 -11.12
C TRP A 27 13.12 -7.01 -11.18
N GLU A 28 12.80 -8.17 -10.58
CA GLU A 28 13.66 -9.36 -10.65
C GLU A 28 13.87 -9.82 -12.10
N LEU A 29 12.80 -9.88 -12.90
CA LEU A 29 12.85 -10.25 -14.31
C LEU A 29 13.65 -9.27 -15.18
N ALA A 30 13.69 -7.99 -14.79
CA ALA A 30 14.52 -6.99 -15.44
C ALA A 30 16.02 -7.20 -15.16
N ILE A 31 16.37 -7.63 -13.94
CA ILE A 31 17.76 -7.91 -13.54
C ILE A 31 18.26 -9.24 -14.13
N THR A 32 17.46 -10.30 -14.02
CA THR A 32 17.83 -11.66 -14.43
C THR A 32 17.80 -11.89 -15.94
N GLY A 33 17.42 -10.87 -16.73
CA GLY A 33 17.55 -10.85 -18.18
C GLY A 33 16.46 -11.60 -18.96
N GLY A 34 15.45 -12.16 -18.30
CA GLY A 34 14.40 -12.95 -18.98
C GLY A 34 13.49 -12.15 -19.90
N ILE A 35 13.23 -10.86 -19.60
CA ILE A 35 12.33 -9.97 -20.36
C ILE A 35 13.00 -8.61 -20.69
N GLY A 36 14.23 -8.37 -20.19
CA GLY A 36 15.05 -7.21 -20.53
C GLY A 36 14.39 -5.84 -20.26
N GLN A 37 14.56 -4.90 -21.20
CA GLN A 37 14.07 -3.50 -21.07
C GLN A 37 12.55 -3.40 -20.93
N ILE A 38 11.79 -4.36 -21.49
CA ILE A 38 10.32 -4.37 -21.42
C ILE A 38 9.85 -4.47 -19.97
N ALA A 39 10.51 -5.29 -19.15
CA ALA A 39 10.20 -5.41 -17.72
C ALA A 39 10.45 -4.11 -16.96
N GLY A 40 11.49 -3.35 -17.35
CA GLY A 40 11.76 -2.02 -16.78
C GLY A 40 10.63 -1.02 -17.02
N TYR A 41 10.02 -1.01 -18.22
CA TYR A 41 8.85 -0.16 -18.48
C TYR A 41 7.65 -0.55 -17.61
N PHE A 42 7.41 -1.85 -17.43
CA PHE A 42 6.35 -2.32 -16.52
C PHE A 42 6.58 -1.90 -15.08
N VAL A 43 7.82 -1.96 -14.58
CA VAL A 43 8.16 -1.45 -13.23
C VAL A 43 7.80 0.02 -13.09
N LEU A 44 8.15 0.86 -14.07
CA LEU A 44 7.80 2.29 -14.05
C LEU A 44 6.28 2.52 -14.09
N ILE A 45 5.55 1.74 -14.88
CA ILE A 45 4.08 1.80 -14.94
C ILE A 45 3.47 1.40 -13.59
N PHE A 46 3.95 0.34 -12.96
CA PHE A 46 3.45 -0.10 -11.65
C PHE A 46 3.80 0.88 -10.53
N LEU A 47 4.98 1.49 -10.56
CA LEU A 47 5.33 2.59 -9.67
C LEU A 47 4.41 3.81 -9.89
N GLY A 48 4.15 4.18 -11.14
CA GLY A 48 3.23 5.28 -11.47
C GLY A 48 1.79 5.01 -11.00
N THR A 49 1.27 3.81 -11.25
CA THR A 49 -0.07 3.42 -10.78
C THR A 49 -0.14 3.37 -9.26
N SER A 50 0.93 2.92 -8.57
CA SER A 50 1.01 2.95 -7.11
C SER A 50 0.89 4.36 -6.54
N LEU A 51 1.52 5.35 -7.20
CA LEU A 51 1.45 6.75 -6.79
C LEU A 51 0.01 7.28 -6.93
N LEU A 52 -0.64 7.03 -8.07
CA LEU A 52 -2.03 7.43 -8.29
C LEU A 52 -2.99 6.75 -7.30
N LEU A 53 -2.83 5.46 -7.04
CA LEU A 53 -3.63 4.71 -6.08
C LEU A 53 -3.40 5.17 -4.65
N SER A 54 -2.18 5.55 -4.27
CA SER A 54 -1.88 6.09 -2.94
C SER A 54 -2.55 7.45 -2.69
N LEU A 55 -2.56 8.33 -3.71
CA LEU A 55 -3.29 9.60 -3.65
C LEU A 55 -4.79 9.36 -3.55
N LEU A 56 -5.33 8.44 -4.36
CA LEU A 56 -6.74 8.05 -4.31
C LEU A 56 -7.11 7.52 -2.92
N TYR A 57 -6.28 6.65 -2.34
CA TYR A 57 -6.52 6.07 -1.02
C TYR A 57 -6.57 7.14 0.07
N ALA A 58 -5.55 8.01 0.12
CA ALA A 58 -5.47 9.11 1.06
C ALA A 58 -6.69 10.04 0.92
N TRP A 59 -7.10 10.34 -0.32
CA TRP A 59 -8.26 11.17 -0.59
C TRP A 59 -9.58 10.52 -0.15
N ILE A 60 -9.77 9.21 -0.40
CA ILE A 60 -10.98 8.48 0.01
C ILE A 60 -11.10 8.42 1.53
N ILE A 61 -10.01 8.06 2.25
CA ILE A 61 -10.02 8.02 3.72
C ILE A 61 -10.49 9.36 4.27
N VAL A 62 -10.00 10.45 3.69
CA VAL A 62 -10.22 11.76 4.27
C VAL A 62 -11.59 12.31 3.89
N SER A 63 -11.98 12.19 2.63
CA SER A 63 -13.30 12.63 2.15
C SER A 63 -14.44 11.89 2.86
N ARG A 64 -14.30 10.58 3.08
CA ARG A 64 -15.35 9.75 3.67
C ARG A 64 -15.50 9.97 5.18
N ASN A 65 -14.40 10.27 5.88
CA ASN A 65 -14.40 10.43 7.33
C ASN A 65 -14.45 11.91 7.78
N ARG A 66 -14.85 12.85 6.90
CA ARG A 66 -14.94 14.30 7.21
C ARG A 66 -15.67 14.62 8.52
N ARG A 67 -16.76 13.91 8.82
CA ARG A 67 -17.53 14.08 10.06
C ARG A 67 -16.74 13.62 11.30
N THR A 68 -16.07 12.47 11.22
CA THR A 68 -15.20 11.96 12.28
C THR A 68 -14.04 12.91 12.54
N TRP A 69 -13.46 13.50 11.49
CA TRP A 69 -12.40 14.50 11.66
C TRP A 69 -12.91 15.78 12.31
N ALA A 70 -14.12 16.23 11.96
CA ALA A 70 -14.73 17.41 12.58
C ALA A 70 -15.04 17.19 14.07
N THR A 71 -15.59 16.02 14.42
CA THR A 71 -15.84 15.64 15.83
C THR A 71 -14.55 15.54 16.64
N LEU A 72 -13.49 14.94 16.08
CA LEU A 72 -12.17 14.92 16.73
C LEU A 72 -11.64 16.33 17.00
N LYS A 73 -11.81 17.27 16.05
CA LYS A 73 -11.44 18.68 16.26
C LYS A 73 -12.26 19.34 17.38
N CYS A 74 -13.54 19.00 17.52
CA CYS A 74 -14.38 19.50 18.62
C CYS A 74 -13.94 18.97 20.00
N ILE A 75 -13.32 17.78 20.05
CA ILE A 75 -12.77 17.17 21.28
C ILE A 75 -11.34 17.69 21.58
N GLY A 76 -10.81 18.61 20.75
CA GLY A 76 -9.50 19.24 20.97
C GLY A 76 -8.35 18.60 20.18
N TYR A 77 -8.61 17.68 19.24
CA TYR A 77 -7.54 17.18 18.37
C TYR A 77 -7.03 18.28 17.45
N THR A 78 -5.71 18.46 17.46
CA THR A 78 -5.05 19.34 16.50
C THR A 78 -5.02 18.70 15.11
N ASN A 79 -4.80 19.54 14.10
CA ASN A 79 -4.54 19.09 12.74
C ASN A 79 -3.34 18.12 12.64
N LYS A 80 -2.31 18.31 13.47
CA LYS A 80 -1.13 17.43 13.52
C LYS A 80 -1.51 16.03 14.03
N ASN A 81 -2.37 15.95 15.05
CA ASN A 81 -2.86 14.67 15.59
C ASN A 81 -3.67 13.90 14.53
N ILE A 82 -4.56 14.59 13.82
CA ILE A 82 -5.37 13.99 12.75
C ILE A 82 -4.48 13.50 11.61
N ASN A 83 -3.47 14.29 11.22
CA ASN A 83 -2.52 13.89 10.20
C ASN A 83 -1.72 12.64 10.62
N SER A 84 -1.22 12.60 11.86
CA SER A 84 -0.52 11.42 12.38
C SER A 84 -1.39 10.17 12.33
N LEU A 85 -2.69 10.28 12.64
CA LEU A 85 -3.64 9.17 12.58
C LEU A 85 -3.89 8.68 11.15
N ILE A 86 -4.05 9.59 10.18
CA ILE A 86 -4.20 9.24 8.76
C ILE A 86 -2.91 8.60 8.23
N THR A 87 -1.77 9.18 8.55
CA THR A 87 -0.45 8.66 8.17
C THR A 87 -0.24 7.25 8.71
N GLY A 88 -0.55 7.02 10.00
CA GLY A 88 -0.47 5.71 10.61
C GLY A 88 -1.36 4.67 9.93
N LYS A 89 -2.60 5.03 9.54
CA LYS A 89 -3.48 4.12 8.79
C LYS A 89 -2.89 3.69 7.44
N ILE A 90 -2.32 4.63 6.70
CA ILE A 90 -1.75 4.36 5.37
C ILE A 90 -0.45 3.56 5.48
N LEU A 91 0.47 3.96 6.37
CA LEU A 91 1.70 3.20 6.61
C LEU A 91 1.40 1.79 7.11
N PHE A 92 0.39 1.62 7.97
CA PHE A 92 0.01 0.30 8.45
C PHE A 92 -0.55 -0.59 7.34
N THR A 93 -1.36 -0.06 6.42
CA THR A 93 -1.82 -0.85 5.25
C THR A 93 -0.68 -1.34 4.37
N THR A 94 0.36 -0.54 4.23
CA THR A 94 1.43 -0.83 3.27
C THR A 94 2.50 -1.72 3.88
N LEU A 95 2.76 -1.54 5.17
CA LEU A 95 3.51 -2.49 5.98
C LEU A 95 2.85 -3.88 6.00
N MET A 96 1.52 -3.95 6.15
CA MET A 96 0.81 -5.23 6.07
C MET A 96 0.92 -5.86 4.69
N GLY A 97 0.80 -5.07 3.61
CA GLY A 97 1.03 -5.58 2.26
C GLY A 97 2.43 -6.16 2.09
N PHE A 98 3.46 -5.48 2.59
CA PHE A 98 4.85 -5.97 2.57
C PHE A 98 5.03 -7.29 3.32
N ILE A 99 4.51 -7.38 4.56
CA ILE A 99 4.60 -8.60 5.37
C ILE A 99 3.92 -9.78 4.66
N ILE A 100 2.73 -9.56 4.07
CA ILE A 100 2.02 -10.61 3.33
C ILE A 100 2.83 -11.07 2.12
N VAL A 101 3.44 -10.15 1.35
CA VAL A 101 4.28 -10.53 0.20
C VAL A 101 5.48 -11.37 0.64
N ILE A 102 6.18 -10.98 1.70
CA ILE A 102 7.31 -11.75 2.23
C ILE A 102 6.85 -13.14 2.65
N GLU A 103 5.75 -13.23 3.39
CA GLU A 103 5.23 -14.51 3.89
C GLU A 103 4.90 -15.46 2.74
N VAL A 104 4.22 -14.95 1.70
CA VAL A 104 3.88 -15.72 0.49
C VAL A 104 5.13 -16.18 -0.25
N LEU A 105 6.15 -15.34 -0.37
CA LEU A 105 7.41 -15.71 -1.04
C LEU A 105 8.20 -16.77 -0.25
N PHE A 106 8.23 -16.69 1.08
CA PHE A 106 8.85 -17.72 1.91
C PHE A 106 8.09 -19.05 1.85
N HIS A 107 6.75 -19.01 1.84
CA HIS A 107 5.96 -20.22 1.66
C HIS A 107 6.19 -20.86 0.29
N TYR A 108 6.32 -20.03 -0.76
CA TYR A 108 6.67 -20.51 -2.09
C TYR A 108 8.02 -21.23 -2.09
N THR A 109 9.08 -20.60 -1.57
CA THR A 109 10.43 -21.20 -1.55
C THR A 109 10.46 -22.49 -0.73
N ALA A 110 9.74 -22.54 0.40
CA ALA A 110 9.63 -23.73 1.22
C ALA A 110 8.93 -24.90 0.49
N VAL A 111 7.82 -24.62 -0.20
CA VAL A 111 7.09 -25.65 -0.97
C VAL A 111 7.93 -26.18 -2.12
N ILE A 112 8.55 -25.30 -2.91
CA ILE A 112 9.40 -25.74 -4.03
C ILE A 112 10.63 -26.48 -3.52
N GLY A 113 11.27 -26.01 -2.45
CA GLY A 113 12.40 -26.70 -1.83
C GLY A 113 12.03 -28.10 -1.34
N TYR A 114 10.84 -28.26 -0.74
CA TYR A 114 10.32 -29.57 -0.34
C TYR A 114 10.12 -30.50 -1.56
N LEU A 115 9.46 -30.02 -2.62
CA LEU A 115 9.20 -30.83 -3.81
C LEU A 115 10.49 -31.28 -4.51
N GLN A 116 11.49 -30.40 -4.60
CA GLN A 116 12.81 -30.74 -5.16
C GLN A 116 13.54 -31.76 -4.29
N SER A 117 13.48 -31.64 -2.95
CA SER A 117 14.08 -32.62 -2.04
C SER A 117 13.41 -33.99 -2.10
N ALA A 118 12.12 -34.04 -2.44
CA ALA A 118 11.36 -35.28 -2.62
C ALA A 118 11.59 -35.94 -4.01
N ALA A 119 12.58 -35.49 -4.77
CA ALA A 119 12.91 -35.96 -6.12
C ALA A 119 11.74 -35.90 -7.12
N ILE A 120 10.75 -35.02 -6.87
CA ILE A 120 9.70 -34.74 -7.83
C ILE A 120 10.29 -33.77 -8.87
N PRO A 121 10.33 -34.11 -10.16
CA PRO A 121 10.92 -33.26 -11.18
C PRO A 121 10.05 -32.01 -11.39
N VAL A 122 10.39 -30.94 -10.68
CA VAL A 122 9.77 -29.62 -10.80
C VAL A 122 10.79 -28.66 -11.41
N SER A 123 10.55 -28.24 -12.65
CA SER A 123 11.41 -27.30 -13.38
C SER A 123 11.13 -25.82 -13.02
N LEU A 124 10.78 -25.56 -11.76
CA LEU A 124 10.52 -24.21 -11.26
C LEU A 124 11.73 -23.69 -10.48
N PRO A 125 12.03 -22.38 -10.54
CA PRO A 125 13.10 -21.80 -9.75
C PRO A 125 12.79 -21.91 -8.26
N LEU A 126 13.81 -22.20 -7.45
CA LEU A 126 13.67 -22.28 -6.00
C LEU A 126 13.19 -20.95 -5.39
N THR A 127 13.70 -19.84 -5.93
CA THR A 127 13.38 -18.48 -5.52
C THR A 127 12.70 -17.74 -6.67
N LEU A 128 11.41 -17.40 -6.50
CA LEU A 128 10.65 -16.67 -7.53
C LEU A 128 11.05 -15.19 -7.61
N VAL A 129 11.24 -14.55 -6.46
CA VAL A 129 11.64 -13.14 -6.34
C VAL A 129 12.66 -13.03 -5.23
N GLY A 130 13.78 -12.36 -5.47
CA GLY A 130 14.77 -12.08 -4.44
C GLY A 130 14.23 -11.15 -3.35
N LEU A 131 14.76 -11.26 -2.14
CA LEU A 131 14.38 -10.37 -1.03
C LEU A 131 14.71 -8.90 -1.32
N LEU A 132 15.81 -8.65 -2.04
CA LEU A 132 16.28 -7.30 -2.34
C LEU A 132 15.26 -6.49 -3.17
N PRO A 133 14.75 -6.96 -4.32
CA PRO A 133 13.69 -6.28 -5.05
C PRO A 133 12.45 -6.00 -4.20
N VAL A 134 12.04 -6.94 -3.34
CA VAL A 134 10.85 -6.79 -2.48
C VAL A 134 11.06 -5.67 -1.45
N VAL A 135 12.22 -5.64 -0.80
CA VAL A 135 12.56 -4.58 0.17
C VAL A 135 12.67 -3.21 -0.52
N LEU A 136 13.36 -3.14 -1.66
CA LEU A 136 13.54 -1.89 -2.40
C LEU A 136 12.22 -1.33 -2.91
N THR A 137 11.38 -2.17 -3.54
CA THR A 137 10.05 -1.76 -4.02
C THR A 137 9.17 -1.29 -2.86
N SER A 138 9.22 -1.96 -1.71
CA SER A 138 8.46 -1.57 -0.53
C SER A 138 8.93 -0.25 0.07
N LEU A 139 10.25 0.00 0.13
CA LEU A 139 10.81 1.27 0.57
C LEU A 139 10.40 2.41 -0.37
N ILE A 140 10.48 2.21 -1.69
CA ILE A 140 10.04 3.19 -2.69
C ILE A 140 8.54 3.48 -2.52
N PHE A 141 7.72 2.45 -2.30
CA PHE A 141 6.29 2.60 -2.06
C PHE A 141 6.00 3.44 -0.82
N ILE A 142 6.69 3.18 0.29
CA ILE A 142 6.56 3.97 1.52
C ILE A 142 6.92 5.44 1.26
N LEU A 143 8.02 5.70 0.54
CA LEU A 143 8.44 7.07 0.19
C LEU A 143 7.38 7.78 -0.67
N VAL A 144 6.86 7.11 -1.70
CA VAL A 144 5.80 7.65 -2.56
C VAL A 144 4.53 7.95 -1.75
N GLN A 145 4.14 7.07 -0.83
CA GLN A 145 2.97 7.28 0.03
C GLN A 145 3.16 8.47 0.97
N MET A 146 4.36 8.66 1.52
CA MET A 146 4.66 9.82 2.36
C MET A 146 4.46 11.13 1.58
N VAL A 147 4.90 11.19 0.32
CA VAL A 147 4.65 12.35 -0.56
C VAL A 147 3.15 12.53 -0.81
N ALA A 148 2.42 11.46 -1.12
CA ALA A 148 0.98 11.49 -1.34
C ALA A 148 0.20 12.02 -0.12
N ILE A 149 0.61 11.61 1.09
CA ILE A 149 0.03 12.07 2.35
C ILE A 149 0.26 13.57 2.54
N VAL A 150 1.49 14.06 2.34
CA VAL A 150 1.81 15.49 2.46
C VAL A 150 0.97 16.32 1.49
N LEU A 151 0.80 15.86 0.25
CA LEU A 151 -0.04 16.54 -0.74
C LEU A 151 -1.53 16.52 -0.36
N ALA A 152 -2.03 15.38 0.12
CA ALA A 152 -3.41 15.27 0.60
C ALA A 152 -3.65 16.22 1.79
N ASN A 153 -2.72 16.27 2.75
CA ASN A 153 -2.82 17.11 3.94
C ASN A 153 -3.06 18.59 3.64
N ARG A 154 -2.41 19.15 2.60
CA ARG A 154 -2.63 20.55 2.20
C ARG A 154 -4.10 20.87 1.89
N LYS A 155 -4.88 19.90 1.38
CA LYS A 155 -6.31 20.08 1.09
C LYS A 155 -7.21 19.85 2.32
N ILE A 156 -6.77 19.03 3.27
CA ILE A 156 -7.58 18.54 4.40
C ILE A 156 -7.65 19.57 5.53
N LEU A 157 -6.59 20.36 5.70
CA LEU A 157 -6.48 21.39 6.74
C LEU A 157 -7.52 22.52 6.60
N LYS A 158 -8.20 22.63 5.45
CA LYS A 158 -9.22 23.65 5.19
C LYS A 158 -10.65 23.25 5.57
N VAL A 159 -10.87 22.04 6.09
CA VAL A 159 -12.23 21.63 6.52
C VAL A 159 -12.61 22.35 7.81
N ARG A 160 -13.57 23.30 7.70
CA ARG A 160 -14.17 24.03 8.82
C ARG A 160 -15.20 23.12 9.53
N PRO A 161 -15.05 22.83 10.85
CA PRO A 161 -15.95 21.93 11.59
C PRO A 161 -17.42 22.30 11.50
N ILE A 162 -17.73 23.61 11.57
CA ILE A 162 -19.09 24.15 11.51
C ILE A 162 -19.81 23.75 10.22
N ILE A 163 -19.12 23.76 9.08
CA ILE A 163 -19.71 23.40 7.78
C ILE A 163 -19.91 21.88 7.68
N ALA A 164 -18.99 21.09 8.25
CA ALA A 164 -19.06 19.63 8.20
C ALA A 164 -20.17 19.04 9.08
N LEU A 165 -20.54 19.73 10.17
CA LEU A 165 -21.55 19.30 11.13
C LEU A 165 -22.95 19.88 10.84
N LYS A 166 -23.06 21.02 10.12
CA LYS A 166 -24.34 21.66 9.79
C LYS A 166 -25.29 20.81 8.91
N LYS A 167 -24.77 19.83 8.16
CA LYS A 167 -25.55 18.91 7.29
C LYS A 167 -26.40 17.85 8.06
N VAL A 168 -26.90 18.16 9.25
CA VAL A 168 -27.70 17.25 10.09
C VAL A 168 -29.15 17.77 10.29
N GLY A 169 -29.47 18.96 9.76
CA GLY A 169 -30.81 19.55 9.83
C GLY A 169 -31.62 19.51 8.52
N GLU A 170 -31.18 18.75 7.51
CA GLU A 170 -31.91 18.51 6.26
C GLU A 170 -32.06 17.01 6.02
#